data_AF-A0A553PRA4-F1
#
_entry.id   AF-A0A553PRA4-F1
#
_cell.length_a   1.000
_cell.length_b   1.000
_cell.length_c   1.000
_cell.angle_alpha   90.00
_cell.angle_beta   90.00
_cell.angle_gamma   90.00
#
_symmetry.space_group_name_H-M   'P 1'
#
loop_
_entity.id
_entity.type
_entity.pdbx_description
1 polymer ?
#
loop_
_entity_poly.entity_id
_entity_poly.type
_entity_poly.pdbx_seq_one_letter_code
_entity_poly.pdbx_strand_id
1 'polypeptide(L)'
;MTAVRQRKASKGKDPGPSSQNLKPDCSTEPRERFLNGGFSWWKILCLFTGSIVGVSLGLLCCIYVATLHENDQWFSNIKEVEREISFRTECGLYYSYYKQMLKAPSIQQGLYELIHDNTTESKRTVNILQRMNVYQEVFLSILYRQLPIQTYLEPIYFYIYTVFALQTVYVIALFITSWLLSDSWLAGALSGVWYILNRVDTTRVEFTISLRENWSIPFFALQVAAITCYLRPHLKPMHQRVLLWIMFVSTFCFSLTWQFNQFILLVQALIFFTLDCLDFLSAEQVVYLYLIQVSSLILVWLLQFCNSMIMGSLVLSFIVSALFIKHFQTGLKTGGFIVRVGKLALHTLLVLTLTFFINFLAKKALQLKSDEHIFKFIKAKFGFGATRDFDASLYLCEEAFGLLPLDTFERLAGTVLLYPYLCTLSVLFILLLVVALSNLSLNGAGGNTEEEDRTFNMRSDVAYNLLHTVFFGLLAFSTMRMKYLWTGHMCAFAAFGVCGKEVWALYLRVLHCNTKTTMRLIRYSVPIIIMAFLYYKFWPRLMEEVSELREFYDPDTVELMEWIR
;
A
#
# COMPACT_ATOMS: atom_id res chain seq x y z
N MET A 1 78.78 -32.34 14.19
CA MET A 1 77.43 -32.35 13.62
C MET A 1 77.42 -31.33 12.48
N THR A 2 78.03 -31.68 11.34
CA THR A 2 77.39 -32.05 10.04
C THR A 2 76.49 -30.93 9.50
N ALA A 3 76.96 -30.07 8.57
CA ALA A 3 77.19 -30.30 7.13
C ALA A 3 75.84 -30.43 6.37
N VAL A 4 75.57 -29.96 5.13
CA VAL A 4 76.31 -29.38 3.99
C VAL A 4 75.26 -29.30 2.83
N ARG A 5 75.60 -28.60 1.73
CA ARG A 5 75.12 -28.75 0.32
C ARG A 5 73.84 -28.03 -0.10
N GLN A 6 73.82 -27.14 -1.11
CA GLN A 6 74.22 -27.15 -2.54
C GLN A 6 73.39 -28.04 -3.50
N ARG A 7 73.00 -27.38 -4.62
CA ARG A 7 72.66 -27.88 -5.99
C ARG A 7 71.23 -28.44 -6.16
N LYS A 8 70.53 -28.24 -7.29
CA LYS A 8 71.00 -28.33 -8.68
C LYS A 8 70.01 -27.69 -9.66
N ALA A 9 70.54 -27.06 -10.71
CA ALA A 9 69.82 -26.70 -11.94
C ALA A 9 69.57 -27.93 -12.83
N SER A 10 68.56 -27.85 -13.70
CA SER A 10 68.50 -28.65 -14.94
C SER A 10 67.71 -27.91 -16.03
N LYS A 11 68.44 -27.47 -17.06
CA LYS A 11 67.92 -27.16 -18.40
C LYS A 11 67.82 -28.49 -19.16
N GLY A 12 66.76 -28.67 -19.93
CA GLY A 12 66.63 -29.71 -20.96
C GLY A 12 65.78 -29.18 -22.11
N LYS A 13 66.29 -29.32 -23.34
CA LYS A 13 65.84 -28.74 -24.62
C LYS A 13 65.17 -29.86 -25.45
N ASP A 14 64.14 -29.49 -26.23
CA ASP A 14 63.33 -30.11 -27.34
C ASP A 14 63.82 -31.42 -28.05
N PRO A 15 63.01 -32.20 -28.85
CA PRO A 15 61.80 -31.84 -29.65
C PRO A 15 60.61 -32.87 -29.69
N GLY A 16 59.52 -32.55 -30.42
CA GLY A 16 58.15 -33.16 -30.42
C GLY A 16 57.93 -34.54 -31.10
N PRO A 17 56.75 -34.91 -31.70
CA PRO A 17 55.52 -34.14 -32.00
C PRO A 17 54.16 -34.81 -31.60
N SER A 18 53.05 -34.11 -31.93
CA SER A 18 51.68 -34.60 -32.17
C SER A 18 50.74 -34.92 -30.98
N SER A 19 49.69 -34.11 -30.80
CA SER A 19 48.30 -34.49 -31.12
C SER A 19 47.31 -33.37 -30.77
N GLN A 20 46.35 -33.19 -31.67
CA GLN A 20 45.32 -32.17 -31.73
C GLN A 20 44.39 -32.20 -30.50
N ASN A 21 43.91 -31.03 -30.05
CA ASN A 21 42.48 -30.77 -29.91
C ASN A 21 42.19 -29.28 -29.71
N LEU A 22 41.35 -28.77 -30.60
CA LEU A 22 40.82 -27.41 -30.65
C LEU A 22 40.16 -27.03 -29.31
N LYS A 23 40.53 -25.87 -28.77
CA LYS A 23 39.67 -25.08 -27.87
C LYS A 23 39.01 -23.98 -28.71
N PRO A 24 37.68 -23.80 -28.69
CA PRO A 24 37.07 -22.58 -29.20
C PRO A 24 37.27 -21.46 -28.18
N ASP A 25 37.84 -20.35 -28.64
CA ASP A 25 37.94 -19.09 -27.92
C ASP A 25 36.53 -18.58 -27.57
N CYS A 26 36.19 -18.56 -26.27
CA CYS A 26 35.08 -17.77 -25.78
C CYS A 26 35.60 -16.39 -25.41
N SER A 27 35.27 -15.41 -26.25
CA SER A 27 35.49 -13.99 -26.01
C SER A 27 34.88 -13.60 -24.67
N THR A 28 35.74 -13.41 -23.68
CA THR A 28 35.39 -12.92 -22.35
C THR A 28 35.07 -11.44 -22.47
N GLU A 29 33.78 -11.09 -22.47
CA GLU A 29 33.35 -9.71 -22.22
C GLU A 29 33.83 -9.29 -20.81
N PRO A 30 34.39 -8.07 -20.63
CA PRO A 30 34.78 -7.62 -19.32
C PRO A 30 33.52 -7.33 -18.49
N ARG A 31 33.27 -8.21 -17.51
CA ARG A 31 32.42 -7.98 -16.33
C ARG A 31 32.60 -6.52 -15.86
N GLU A 32 31.54 -5.72 -15.98
CA GLU A 32 31.48 -4.40 -15.35
C GLU A 32 31.73 -4.57 -13.85
N ARG A 33 32.96 -4.28 -13.43
CA ARG A 33 33.31 -4.07 -12.03
C ARG A 33 32.51 -2.86 -11.55
N PHE A 34 31.37 -3.14 -10.91
CA PHE A 34 30.78 -2.22 -9.95
C PHE A 34 31.78 -2.06 -8.81
N LEU A 35 32.63 -1.04 -8.90
CA LEU A 35 33.23 -0.25 -7.81
C LEU A 35 34.35 0.62 -8.39
N ASN A 36 34.02 1.85 -8.79
CA ASN A 36 34.73 3.05 -8.37
C ASN A 36 33.98 4.34 -8.77
N GLY A 37 34.18 5.38 -7.97
CA GLY A 37 33.40 6.60 -7.84
C GLY A 37 33.09 7.40 -9.11
N GLY A 38 31.85 7.88 -9.17
CA GLY A 38 31.37 8.88 -10.11
C GLY A 38 29.86 9.07 -9.95
N PHE A 39 29.44 9.94 -9.04
CA PHE A 39 28.05 10.44 -9.05
C PHE A 39 27.82 11.13 -10.40
N SER A 40 27.18 10.45 -11.34
CA SER A 40 26.85 11.03 -12.64
C SER A 40 25.85 12.16 -12.42
N TRP A 41 26.19 13.38 -12.84
CA TRP A 41 25.32 14.57 -12.81
C TRP A 41 23.90 14.29 -13.31
N TRP A 42 23.75 13.39 -14.29
CA TRP A 42 22.46 12.95 -14.80
C TRP A 42 21.56 12.29 -13.76
N LYS A 43 22.11 11.48 -12.86
CA LYS A 43 21.35 10.84 -11.78
C LYS A 43 20.87 11.86 -10.75
N ILE A 44 21.71 12.86 -10.44
CA ILE A 44 21.35 13.96 -9.53
C ILE A 44 20.24 14.80 -10.15
N LEU A 45 20.38 15.16 -11.43
CA LEU A 45 19.35 15.89 -12.17
C LEU A 45 18.03 15.13 -12.20
N CYS A 46 18.04 13.84 -12.55
CA CYS A 46 16.84 12.99 -12.54
C CYS A 46 16.19 12.90 -11.16
N LEU A 47 17.00 12.81 -10.10
CA LEU A 47 16.49 12.80 -8.72
C LEU A 47 15.81 14.13 -8.39
N PHE A 48 16.49 15.25 -8.65
CA PHE A 48 15.97 16.59 -8.37
C PHE A 48 14.70 16.89 -9.16
N THR A 49 14.70 16.64 -10.48
CA THR A 49 13.52 16.82 -11.33
C THR A 49 12.38 15.92 -10.88
N GLY A 50 12.62 14.64 -10.62
CA GLY A 50 11.58 13.72 -10.17
C GLY A 50 11.00 14.10 -8.81
N SER A 51 11.83 14.56 -7.87
CA SER A 51 11.36 15.05 -6.56
C SER A 51 10.48 16.29 -6.71
N ILE A 52 10.87 17.26 -7.54
CA ILE A 52 10.04 18.45 -7.81
C ILE A 52 8.71 18.04 -8.42
N VAL A 53 8.72 17.21 -9.47
CA VAL A 53 7.49 16.76 -10.14
C VAL A 53 6.58 16.01 -9.18
N GLY A 54 7.11 15.12 -8.34
CA GLY A 54 6.34 14.38 -7.34
C GLY A 54 5.65 15.30 -6.32
N VAL A 55 6.38 16.29 -5.78
CA VAL A 55 5.82 17.26 -4.84
C VAL A 55 4.79 18.15 -5.54
N SER A 56 5.08 18.65 -6.74
CA SER A 56 4.15 19.47 -7.53
C SER A 56 2.85 18.74 -7.84
N LEU A 57 2.90 17.46 -8.22
CA LEU A 57 1.69 16.66 -8.49
C LEU A 57 0.89 16.40 -7.21
N GLY A 58 1.56 16.14 -6.08
CA GLY A 58 0.87 15.98 -4.80
C GLY A 58 0.15 17.26 -4.38
N LEU A 59 0.84 18.41 -4.46
CA LEU A 59 0.25 19.72 -4.17
C LEU A 59 -0.87 20.07 -5.14
N LEU A 60 -0.71 19.78 -6.43
CA LEU A 60 -1.76 19.97 -7.44
C LEU A 60 -3.01 19.17 -7.07
N CYS A 61 -2.86 17.90 -6.66
CA CYS A 61 -3.98 17.08 -6.23
C CYS A 61 -4.69 17.65 -4.98
N CYS A 62 -3.93 18.13 -4.01
CA CYS A 62 -4.48 18.77 -2.81
C CYS A 62 -5.28 20.03 -3.16
N ILE A 63 -4.69 20.91 -3.98
CA ILE A 63 -5.36 22.14 -4.44
C ILE A 63 -6.61 21.79 -5.25
N TYR A 64 -6.50 20.83 -6.17
CA TYR A 64 -7.61 20.41 -7.00
C TYR A 64 -8.81 19.95 -6.18
N VAL A 65 -8.60 19.06 -5.20
CA VAL A 65 -9.71 18.57 -4.37
C VAL A 65 -10.25 19.66 -3.43
N ALA A 66 -9.39 20.53 -2.91
CA ALA A 66 -9.83 21.67 -2.10
C ALA A 66 -10.70 22.65 -2.93
N THR A 67 -10.31 22.92 -4.18
CA THR A 67 -11.07 23.77 -5.10
C THR A 67 -12.41 23.14 -5.47
N LEU A 68 -12.45 21.82 -5.74
CA LEU A 68 -13.72 21.13 -5.99
C LEU A 68 -14.65 21.19 -4.78
N HIS A 69 -14.13 21.00 -3.57
CA HIS A 69 -14.93 21.13 -2.35
C HIS A 69 -15.49 22.55 -2.18
N GLU A 70 -14.66 23.57 -2.40
CA GLU A 70 -15.08 24.97 -2.33
C GLU A 70 -16.17 25.28 -3.36
N ASN A 71 -15.98 24.84 -4.61
CA ASN A 71 -16.88 25.15 -5.71
C ASN A 71 -18.20 24.38 -5.65
N ASP A 72 -18.20 23.16 -5.10
CA ASP A 72 -19.43 22.35 -4.98
C ASP A 72 -20.31 22.81 -3.79
N GLN A 73 -19.69 23.34 -2.73
CA GLN A 73 -20.41 23.68 -1.49
C GLN A 73 -20.54 25.19 -1.26
N TRP A 74 -19.88 26.02 -2.06
CA TRP A 74 -19.67 27.44 -1.80
C TRP A 74 -19.14 27.72 -0.38
N PHE A 75 -18.25 26.84 0.08
CA PHE A 75 -17.98 26.61 1.50
C PHE A 75 -17.46 27.85 2.24
N SER A 76 -16.69 28.72 1.57
CA SER A 76 -16.17 29.95 2.16
C SER A 76 -17.21 31.04 2.41
N ASN A 77 -18.32 31.05 1.66
CA ASN A 77 -19.30 32.13 1.70
C ASN A 77 -20.55 31.79 2.52
N ILE A 78 -20.80 30.51 2.77
CA ILE A 78 -21.88 30.05 3.66
C ILE A 78 -21.54 30.27 5.14
N LYS A 79 -22.57 30.36 5.99
CA LYS A 79 -22.45 30.56 7.45
C LYS A 79 -21.85 29.32 8.13
N GLU A 80 -21.30 29.50 9.34
CA GLU A 80 -20.76 28.39 10.15
C GLU A 80 -21.79 27.26 10.36
N VAL A 81 -23.06 27.59 10.59
CA VAL A 81 -24.12 26.58 10.77
C VAL A 81 -24.29 25.73 9.52
N GLU A 82 -24.31 26.35 8.35
CA GLU A 82 -24.44 25.66 7.06
C GLU A 82 -23.21 24.78 6.78
N ARG A 83 -22.00 25.27 7.08
CA ARG A 83 -20.77 24.46 7.00
C ARG A 83 -20.79 23.25 7.92
N GLU A 84 -21.41 23.36 9.10
CA GLU A 84 -21.53 22.23 10.02
C GLU A 84 -22.58 21.23 9.58
N ILE A 85 -23.68 21.69 8.99
CA ILE A 85 -24.74 20.83 8.45
C ILE A 85 -24.24 20.06 7.20
N SER A 86 -23.36 20.67 6.40
CA SER A 86 -22.79 19.98 5.24
C SER A 86 -21.97 18.73 5.62
N PHE A 87 -21.43 18.67 6.85
CA PHE A 87 -20.89 17.43 7.42
C PHE A 87 -22.00 16.46 7.82
N ARG A 88 -22.50 15.70 6.84
CA ARG A 88 -23.53 14.69 7.07
C ARG A 88 -22.98 13.45 7.79
N THR A 89 -23.91 12.72 8.42
CA THR A 89 -23.72 11.40 9.02
C THR A 89 -22.49 11.32 9.96
N GLU A 90 -21.55 10.41 9.67
CA GLU A 90 -20.36 10.15 10.47
C GLU A 90 -19.35 11.30 10.41
N CYS A 91 -19.37 12.13 9.36
CA CYS A 91 -18.47 13.28 9.26
C CYS A 91 -18.78 14.35 10.30
N GLY A 92 -20.07 14.66 10.48
CA GLY A 92 -20.52 15.63 11.50
C GLY A 92 -20.25 15.13 12.91
N LEU A 93 -20.43 13.82 13.13
CA LEU A 93 -20.10 13.19 14.41
C LEU A 93 -18.61 13.30 14.75
N TYR A 94 -17.70 13.07 13.79
CA TYR A 94 -16.27 13.22 14.06
C TYR A 94 -15.88 14.68 14.29
N TYR A 95 -16.40 15.59 13.47
CA TYR A 95 -16.13 17.01 13.62
C TYR A 95 -16.65 17.57 14.96
N SER A 96 -17.77 17.05 15.48
CA SER A 96 -18.31 17.47 16.79
C SER A 96 -17.35 17.17 17.95
N TYR A 97 -16.65 16.02 17.94
CA TYR A 97 -15.64 15.69 18.96
C TYR A 97 -14.41 16.60 18.88
N TYR A 98 -14.00 16.98 17.66
CA TYR A 98 -12.98 18.00 17.46
C TYR A 98 -13.42 19.35 18.07
N LYS A 99 -14.67 19.78 17.80
CA LYS A 99 -15.24 21.02 18.37
C LYS A 99 -15.35 20.96 19.89
N GLN A 100 -15.72 19.81 20.46
CA GLN A 100 -15.78 19.59 21.91
C GLN A 100 -14.41 19.83 22.56
N MET A 101 -13.33 19.26 22.00
CA MET A 101 -11.97 19.47 22.49
C MET A 101 -11.51 20.94 22.43
N LEU A 102 -11.98 21.70 21.43
CA LEU A 102 -11.66 23.12 21.29
C LEU A 102 -12.43 23.99 22.27
N LYS A 103 -13.70 23.66 22.55
CA LYS A 103 -14.55 24.37 23.52
C LYS A 103 -14.15 24.10 24.97
N ALA A 104 -13.51 22.97 25.24
CA ALA A 104 -13.10 22.60 26.59
C ALA A 104 -12.07 23.58 27.19
N PRO A 105 -12.20 23.98 28.47
CA PRO A 105 -11.35 25.00 29.09
C PRO A 105 -9.87 24.59 29.12
N SER A 106 -9.58 23.30 29.21
CA SER A 106 -8.23 22.74 29.12
C SER A 106 -8.21 21.46 28.26
N ILE A 107 -7.03 21.08 27.77
CA ILE A 107 -6.87 19.83 27.00
C ILE A 107 -7.21 18.62 27.88
N GLN A 108 -6.79 18.65 29.14
CA GLN A 108 -7.08 17.58 30.10
C GLN A 108 -8.58 17.43 30.34
N GLN A 109 -9.30 18.55 30.47
CA GLN A 109 -10.75 18.54 30.64
C GLN A 109 -11.45 17.99 29.40
N GLY A 110 -11.05 18.43 28.20
CA GLY A 110 -11.61 17.90 26.95
C GLY A 110 -11.39 16.40 26.78
N LEU A 111 -10.19 15.91 27.12
CA LEU A 111 -9.91 14.47 27.11
C LEU A 111 -10.76 13.71 28.13
N TYR A 112 -10.92 14.26 29.34
CA TYR A 112 -11.77 13.67 30.36
C TYR A 112 -13.23 13.54 29.90
N GLU A 113 -13.76 14.59 29.27
CA GLU A 113 -15.12 14.61 28.71
C GLU A 113 -15.31 13.62 27.57
N LEU A 114 -14.32 13.46 26.67
CA LEU A 114 -14.38 12.44 25.62
C LEU A 114 -14.29 11.00 26.16
N ILE A 115 -13.55 10.78 27.25
CA ILE A 115 -13.42 9.46 27.89
C ILE A 115 -14.70 9.11 28.68
N HIS A 116 -15.38 10.11 29.24
CA HIS A 116 -16.59 9.94 30.04
C HIS A 116 -17.80 10.58 29.35
N ASP A 117 -17.97 10.32 28.05
CA ASP A 117 -19.07 10.92 27.30
C ASP A 117 -20.40 10.25 27.66
N ASN A 118 -21.38 11.05 28.05
CA ASN A 118 -22.74 10.63 28.37
C ASN A 118 -23.78 11.19 27.37
N THR A 119 -23.32 11.85 26.30
CA THR A 119 -24.17 12.55 25.34
C THR A 119 -24.42 11.74 24.07
N THR A 120 -23.42 10.98 23.59
CA THR A 120 -23.52 10.23 22.33
C THR A 120 -24.46 9.03 22.45
N GLU A 121 -24.32 8.22 23.50
CA GLU A 121 -25.18 7.04 23.73
C GLU A 121 -26.13 7.29 24.91
N SER A 122 -27.44 7.31 24.64
CA SER A 122 -28.45 7.53 25.68
C SER A 122 -28.32 6.50 26.82
N LYS A 123 -28.33 6.98 28.06
CA LYS A 123 -28.25 6.19 29.30
C LYS A 123 -26.92 5.43 29.51
N ARG A 124 -25.87 5.72 28.75
CA ARG A 124 -24.56 5.09 28.89
C ARG A 124 -23.45 6.13 28.90
N THR A 125 -22.45 5.90 29.73
CA THR A 125 -21.18 6.63 29.63
C THR A 125 -20.22 5.78 28.82
N VAL A 126 -19.68 6.34 27.73
CA VAL A 126 -18.84 5.64 26.78
C VAL A 126 -17.53 6.39 26.57
N ASN A 127 -16.44 5.63 26.48
CA ASN A 127 -15.15 6.18 26.08
C ASN A 127 -15.12 6.33 24.55
N ILE A 128 -15.22 7.57 24.07
CA ILE A 128 -15.25 7.88 22.64
C ILE A 128 -13.94 7.54 21.94
N LEU A 129 -12.80 7.69 22.62
CA LEU A 129 -11.50 7.33 22.05
C LEU A 129 -11.41 5.83 21.76
N GLN A 130 -11.90 5.01 22.69
CA GLN A 130 -11.94 3.57 22.51
C GLN A 130 -13.00 3.14 21.48
N ARG A 131 -14.17 3.79 21.47
CA ARG A 131 -15.35 3.38 20.69
C ARG A 131 -15.34 3.88 19.24
N MET A 132 -15.00 5.15 19.02
CA MET A 132 -15.17 5.86 17.74
C MET A 132 -13.84 6.19 17.04
N ASN A 133 -12.71 5.83 17.66
CA ASN A 133 -11.35 6.01 17.13
C ASN A 133 -11.05 7.44 16.67
N VAL A 134 -11.29 8.44 17.54
CA VAL A 134 -11.19 9.89 17.23
C VAL A 134 -9.80 10.49 17.53
N TYR A 135 -8.73 9.71 17.39
CA TYR A 135 -7.38 10.15 17.75
C TYR A 135 -6.87 11.29 16.87
N GLN A 136 -7.21 11.28 15.58
CA GLN A 136 -6.86 12.37 14.67
C GLN A 136 -7.55 13.69 15.04
N GLU A 137 -8.81 13.66 15.48
CA GLU A 137 -9.52 14.87 15.95
C GLU A 137 -8.87 15.41 17.22
N VAL A 138 -8.56 14.55 18.19
CA VAL A 138 -7.86 14.95 19.42
C VAL A 138 -6.50 15.55 19.10
N PHE A 139 -5.72 14.88 18.26
CA PHE A 139 -4.40 15.36 17.86
C PHE A 139 -4.47 16.73 17.18
N LEU A 140 -5.39 16.92 16.23
CA LEU A 140 -5.59 18.22 15.58
C LEU A 140 -6.04 19.29 16.55
N SER A 141 -6.96 18.97 17.48
CA SER A 141 -7.46 19.95 18.45
C SER A 141 -6.32 20.46 19.35
N ILE A 142 -5.40 19.58 19.73
CA ILE A 142 -4.21 19.93 20.51
C ILE A 142 -3.28 20.83 19.68
N LEU A 143 -3.00 20.46 18.42
CA LEU A 143 -2.18 21.29 17.53
C LEU A 143 -2.78 22.69 17.33
N TYR A 144 -4.08 22.77 17.06
CA TYR A 144 -4.79 24.03 16.86
C TYR A 144 -4.82 24.92 18.11
N ARG A 145 -4.82 24.33 19.31
CA ARG A 145 -4.77 25.06 20.58
C ARG A 145 -3.35 25.51 20.96
N GLN A 146 -2.33 24.74 20.60
CA GLN A 146 -0.95 25.02 21.01
C GLN A 146 -0.19 25.91 20.02
N LEU A 147 -0.50 25.81 18.73
CA LEU A 147 0.12 26.62 17.69
C LEU A 147 -0.69 27.90 17.44
N PRO A 148 -0.09 29.00 16.95
CA PRO A 148 -0.77 30.26 16.69
C PRO A 148 -1.63 30.22 15.39
N ILE A 149 -2.33 29.12 15.16
CA ILE A 149 -3.14 28.87 13.95
C ILE A 149 -4.45 29.66 14.00
N GLN A 150 -4.99 29.84 15.21
CA GLN A 150 -6.23 30.58 15.48
C GLN A 150 -6.21 32.02 14.94
N THR A 151 -5.03 32.61 14.75
CA THR A 151 -4.86 33.95 14.19
C THR A 151 -5.11 34.00 12.67
N TYR A 152 -4.98 32.86 11.98
CA TYR A 152 -4.98 32.80 10.51
C TYR A 152 -6.14 31.99 9.93
N LEU A 153 -6.62 30.97 10.64
CA LEU A 153 -7.56 29.98 10.12
C LEU A 153 -8.61 29.63 11.17
N GLU A 154 -9.88 29.57 10.76
CA GLU A 154 -10.94 29.04 11.61
C GLU A 154 -10.76 27.52 11.84
N PRO A 155 -11.33 26.96 12.92
CA PRO A 155 -11.15 25.55 13.26
C PRO A 155 -11.55 24.59 12.15
N ILE A 156 -12.64 24.91 11.43
CA ILE A 156 -13.21 24.07 10.38
C ILE A 156 -12.26 24.00 9.17
N TYR A 157 -11.69 25.14 8.77
CA TYR A 157 -10.71 25.20 7.68
C TYR A 157 -9.43 24.45 8.03
N PHE A 158 -8.93 24.62 9.26
CA PHE A 158 -7.76 23.86 9.70
C PHE A 158 -8.00 22.35 9.64
N TYR A 159 -9.19 21.90 10.05
CA TYR A 159 -9.58 20.49 9.98
C TYR A 159 -9.58 19.97 8.54
N ILE A 160 -10.35 20.60 7.63
CA ILE A 160 -10.50 20.12 6.25
C ILE A 160 -9.19 20.23 5.44
N TYR A 161 -8.44 21.33 5.59
CA TYR A 161 -7.19 21.52 4.87
C TYR A 161 -6.11 20.54 5.32
N THR A 162 -6.15 20.08 6.57
CA THR A 162 -5.24 19.01 7.00
C THR A 162 -5.54 17.69 6.28
N VAL A 163 -6.82 17.35 6.08
CA VAL A 163 -7.21 16.14 5.34
C VAL A 163 -6.85 16.25 3.86
N PHE A 164 -7.03 17.43 3.24
CA PHE A 164 -6.59 17.66 1.87
C PHE A 164 -5.06 17.59 1.75
N ALA A 165 -4.33 18.14 2.72
CA ALA A 165 -2.87 18.06 2.75
C ALA A 165 -2.38 16.60 2.84
N LEU A 166 -3.09 15.72 3.54
CA LEU A 166 -2.78 14.28 3.55
C LEU A 166 -2.88 13.62 2.16
N GLN A 167 -3.71 14.14 1.26
CA GLN A 167 -3.77 13.64 -0.12
C GLN A 167 -2.47 13.92 -0.89
N THR A 168 -1.76 15.01 -0.54
CA THR A 168 -0.40 15.27 -1.05
C THR A 168 0.54 14.12 -0.71
N VAL A 169 0.51 13.66 0.54
CA VAL A 169 1.32 12.54 1.02
C VAL A 169 0.96 11.27 0.27
N TYR A 170 -0.34 11.03 0.03
CA TYR A 170 -0.80 9.85 -0.71
C TYR A 170 -0.27 9.82 -2.14
N VAL A 171 -0.43 10.90 -2.91
CA VAL A 171 0.04 10.98 -4.30
C VAL A 171 1.55 10.86 -4.38
N ILE A 172 2.30 11.50 -3.46
CA ILE A 172 3.75 11.36 -3.39
C ILE A 172 4.15 9.90 -3.10
N ALA A 173 3.45 9.20 -2.22
CA ALA A 173 3.74 7.79 -1.93
C ALA A 173 3.48 6.88 -3.15
N LEU A 174 2.40 7.12 -3.91
CA LEU A 174 2.14 6.42 -5.18
C LEU A 174 3.21 6.73 -6.23
N PHE A 175 3.60 8.00 -6.35
CA PHE A 175 4.67 8.46 -7.24
C PHE A 175 5.99 7.75 -6.93
N ILE A 176 6.39 7.72 -5.64
CA ILE A 176 7.59 7.04 -5.17
C ILE A 176 7.50 5.55 -5.46
N THR A 177 6.36 4.90 -5.19
CA THR A 177 6.18 3.47 -5.44
C THR A 177 6.38 3.14 -6.93
N SER A 178 5.76 3.89 -7.84
CA SER A 178 5.91 3.66 -9.28
C SER A 178 7.32 3.97 -9.79
N TRP A 179 7.98 5.00 -9.24
CA TRP A 179 9.39 5.29 -9.55
C TRP A 179 10.31 4.17 -9.07
N LEU A 180 10.14 3.70 -7.83
CA LEU A 180 10.89 2.56 -7.28
C LEU A 180 10.64 1.28 -8.07
N LEU A 181 9.48 1.06 -8.67
CA LEU A 181 9.27 -0.14 -9.49
C LEU A 181 9.92 0.00 -10.87
N SER A 182 9.88 1.18 -11.49
CA SER A 182 10.28 1.39 -12.89
C SER A 182 11.69 1.96 -13.12
N ASP A 183 12.37 2.46 -12.09
CA ASP A 183 13.56 3.32 -12.17
C ASP A 183 13.36 4.61 -12.99
N SER A 184 12.12 5.09 -13.14
CA SER A 184 11.81 6.31 -13.91
C SER A 184 10.85 7.22 -13.17
N TRP A 185 11.22 8.49 -12.99
CA TRP A 185 10.32 9.51 -12.42
C TRP A 185 9.08 9.74 -13.31
N LEU A 186 9.18 9.43 -14.60
CA LEU A 186 8.07 9.54 -15.55
C LEU A 186 6.92 8.58 -15.22
N ALA A 187 7.23 7.41 -14.65
CA ALA A 187 6.23 6.47 -14.16
C ALA A 187 5.49 7.04 -12.96
N GLY A 188 6.23 7.68 -12.04
CA GLY A 188 5.64 8.42 -10.94
C GLY A 188 4.69 9.51 -11.45
N ALA A 189 5.13 10.29 -12.45
CA ALA A 189 4.33 11.38 -13.01
C ALA A 189 3.03 10.84 -13.63
N LEU A 190 3.12 9.78 -14.43
CA LEU A 190 1.96 9.13 -15.03
C LEU A 190 1.00 8.57 -13.96
N SER A 191 1.53 7.98 -12.88
CA SER A 191 0.72 7.52 -11.74
C SER A 191 -0.04 8.67 -11.08
N GLY A 192 0.60 9.83 -10.87
CA GLY A 192 -0.04 10.99 -10.28
C GLY A 192 -1.13 11.59 -11.18
N VAL A 193 -0.87 11.67 -12.48
CA VAL A 193 -1.86 12.13 -13.47
C VAL A 193 -3.07 11.19 -13.52
N TRP A 194 -2.86 9.87 -13.58
CA TRP A 194 -3.97 8.92 -13.54
C TRP A 194 -4.76 8.96 -12.24
N TYR A 195 -4.09 9.20 -11.11
CA TYR A 195 -4.76 9.34 -9.82
C TYR A 195 -5.73 10.53 -9.83
N ILE A 196 -5.28 11.68 -10.33
CA ILE A 196 -6.08 12.92 -10.43
C ILE A 196 -7.24 12.74 -11.43
N LEU A 197 -6.98 12.14 -12.60
CA LEU A 197 -8.00 11.97 -13.64
C LEU A 197 -9.09 10.96 -13.28
N ASN A 198 -8.76 9.93 -12.50
CA ASN A 198 -9.72 8.92 -12.05
C ASN A 198 -10.23 9.20 -10.63
N ARG A 199 -10.26 10.48 -10.21
CA ARG A 199 -10.63 10.92 -8.86
C ARG A 199 -11.86 10.21 -8.29
N VAL A 200 -12.93 10.10 -9.09
CA VAL A 200 -14.22 9.46 -8.73
C VAL A 200 -14.03 8.02 -8.20
N ASP A 201 -13.01 7.32 -8.66
CA ASP A 201 -12.70 5.96 -8.26
C ASP A 201 -11.49 5.85 -7.32
N THR A 202 -10.67 6.90 -7.20
CA THR A 202 -9.46 6.92 -6.35
C THR A 202 -9.65 7.58 -5.01
N THR A 203 -10.56 8.56 -4.88
CA THR A 203 -10.83 9.25 -3.62
C THR A 203 -12.24 9.84 -3.56
N ARG A 204 -12.75 9.99 -2.35
CA ARG A 204 -14.04 10.63 -2.04
C ARG A 204 -13.90 11.77 -1.03
N VAL A 205 -12.67 12.22 -0.83
CA VAL A 205 -12.32 13.22 0.20
C VAL A 205 -12.97 14.57 -0.04
N GLU A 206 -13.39 14.90 -1.26
CA GLU A 206 -14.06 16.17 -1.56
C GLU A 206 -15.43 16.33 -0.87
N PHE A 207 -16.20 15.25 -0.70
CA PHE A 207 -17.57 15.29 -0.16
C PHE A 207 -17.71 14.57 1.18
N THR A 208 -16.75 13.71 1.54
CA THR A 208 -16.77 12.96 2.80
C THR A 208 -15.46 13.11 3.55
N ILE A 209 -15.08 14.36 3.85
CA ILE A 209 -13.73 14.75 4.31
C ILE A 209 -13.28 13.96 5.55
N SER A 210 -14.09 13.98 6.62
CA SER A 210 -13.72 13.46 7.95
C SER A 210 -13.59 11.93 8.03
N LEU A 211 -13.87 11.21 6.96
CA LEU A 211 -13.86 9.75 6.97
C LEU A 211 -12.48 9.18 7.26
N ARG A 212 -12.47 8.13 8.09
CA ARG A 212 -11.26 7.45 8.58
C ARG A 212 -10.35 6.94 7.46
N GLU A 213 -10.92 6.55 6.31
CA GLU A 213 -10.13 6.12 5.16
C GLU A 213 -9.28 7.26 4.58
N ASN A 214 -9.80 8.49 4.54
CA ASN A 214 -9.07 9.65 4.00
C ASN A 214 -7.85 10.02 4.86
N TRP A 215 -7.93 9.75 6.17
CA TRP A 215 -6.82 9.89 7.10
C TRP A 215 -5.79 8.77 6.95
N SER A 216 -6.25 7.52 6.83
CA SER A 216 -5.41 6.33 7.00
C SER A 216 -4.72 5.86 5.72
N ILE A 217 -5.38 5.90 4.56
CA ILE A 217 -4.84 5.42 3.28
C ILE A 217 -3.52 6.12 2.89
N PRO A 218 -3.33 7.44 3.10
CA PRO A 218 -2.04 8.10 2.85
C PRO A 218 -0.87 7.46 3.61
N PHE A 219 -1.07 7.12 4.89
CA PHE A 219 -0.05 6.44 5.70
C PHE A 219 0.20 5.01 5.20
N PHE A 220 -0.85 4.31 4.79
CA PHE A 220 -0.71 2.98 4.20
C PHE A 220 0.05 3.00 2.87
N ALA A 221 -0.20 3.97 2.00
CA ALA A 221 0.55 4.12 0.77
C ALA A 221 2.03 4.41 1.02
N LEU A 222 2.34 5.24 2.02
CA LEU A 222 3.72 5.48 2.45
C LEU A 222 4.38 4.19 2.98
N GLN A 223 3.63 3.36 3.71
CA GLN A 223 4.09 2.06 4.18
C GLN A 223 4.41 1.12 2.99
N VAL A 224 3.54 1.05 1.99
CA VAL A 224 3.75 0.25 0.77
C VAL A 224 4.98 0.73 0.00
N ALA A 225 5.18 2.05 -0.11
CA ALA A 225 6.38 2.62 -0.74
C ALA A 225 7.66 2.23 0.02
N ALA A 226 7.62 2.29 1.36
CA ALA A 226 8.75 1.94 2.21
C ALA A 226 9.08 0.43 2.15
N ILE A 227 8.06 -0.45 2.13
CA ILE A 227 8.23 -1.90 1.92
C ILE A 227 8.82 -2.17 0.54
N THR A 228 8.30 -1.52 -0.50
CA THR A 228 8.81 -1.66 -1.88
C THR A 228 10.29 -1.27 -1.95
N CYS A 229 10.69 -0.20 -1.25
CA CYS A 229 12.08 0.18 -1.14
C CYS A 229 12.91 -0.87 -0.37
N TYR A 230 12.42 -1.34 0.78
CA TYR A 230 13.08 -2.33 1.65
C TYR A 230 13.32 -3.68 0.95
N LEU A 231 12.43 -4.08 0.04
CA LEU A 231 12.54 -5.32 -0.72
C LEU A 231 13.50 -5.24 -1.92
N ARG A 232 14.09 -4.06 -2.20
CA ARG A 232 15.09 -3.93 -3.27
C ARG A 232 16.44 -4.56 -2.87
N PRO A 233 17.17 -5.12 -3.85
CA PRO A 233 18.47 -5.71 -3.60
C PRO A 233 19.53 -4.62 -3.28
N HIS A 234 20.54 -4.98 -2.49
CA HIS A 234 21.73 -4.17 -2.17
C HIS A 234 21.48 -2.87 -1.38
N LEU A 235 20.58 -2.89 -0.39
CA LEU A 235 20.42 -1.78 0.55
C LEU A 235 21.57 -1.70 1.56
N LYS A 236 22.04 -0.47 1.81
CA LYS A 236 22.98 -0.21 2.92
C LYS A 236 22.27 -0.43 4.27
N PRO A 237 22.95 -0.95 5.30
CA PRO A 237 22.33 -1.27 6.58
C PRO A 237 21.71 -0.05 7.29
N MET A 238 22.31 1.14 7.13
CA MET A 238 21.73 2.38 7.67
C MET A 238 20.41 2.74 6.99
N HIS A 239 20.31 2.57 5.67
CA HIS A 239 19.07 2.87 4.93
C HIS A 239 17.99 1.86 5.28
N GLN A 240 18.37 0.58 5.49
CA GLN A 240 17.47 -0.45 5.96
C GLN A 240 16.84 -0.10 7.33
N ARG A 241 17.64 0.39 8.29
CA ARG A 241 17.12 0.82 9.60
C ARG A 241 16.14 1.99 9.49
N VAL A 242 16.46 2.98 8.66
CA VAL A 242 15.56 4.13 8.40
C VAL A 242 14.25 3.66 7.78
N LEU A 243 14.30 2.76 6.78
CA LEU A 243 13.10 2.21 6.15
C LEU A 243 12.23 1.43 7.13
N LEU A 244 12.82 0.59 7.99
CA LEU A 244 12.07 -0.12 9.03
C LEU A 244 11.38 0.84 10.00
N TRP A 245 12.04 1.96 10.34
CA TRP A 245 11.45 3.01 11.17
C TRP A 245 10.28 3.72 10.47
N ILE A 246 10.44 4.08 9.20
CA ILE A 246 9.37 4.68 8.39
C ILE A 246 8.18 3.71 8.31
N MET A 247 8.45 2.43 8.03
CA MET A 247 7.43 1.38 7.96
C MET A 247 6.67 1.23 9.29
N PHE A 248 7.38 1.29 10.42
CA PHE A 248 6.76 1.24 11.75
C PHE A 248 5.85 2.45 11.98
N VAL A 249 6.36 3.68 11.78
CA VAL A 249 5.57 4.90 12.00
C VAL A 249 4.36 4.95 11.08
N SER A 250 4.52 4.63 9.79
CA SER A 250 3.42 4.62 8.84
C SER A 250 2.37 3.54 9.16
N THR A 251 2.81 2.33 9.57
CA THR A 251 1.88 1.26 9.98
C THR A 251 1.13 1.65 11.26
N PHE A 252 1.83 2.26 12.23
CA PHE A 252 1.23 2.76 13.46
C PHE A 252 0.18 3.85 13.18
N CYS A 253 0.51 4.87 12.38
CA CYS A 253 -0.45 5.93 12.02
C CYS A 253 -1.64 5.38 11.23
N PHE A 254 -1.41 4.45 10.30
CA PHE A 254 -2.47 3.74 9.58
C PHE A 254 -3.42 3.00 10.53
N SER A 255 -2.86 2.22 11.46
CA SER A 255 -3.66 1.45 12.42
C SER A 255 -4.38 2.33 13.45
N LEU A 256 -3.77 3.44 13.86
CA LEU A 256 -4.37 4.37 14.81
C LEU A 256 -5.55 5.14 14.20
N THR A 257 -5.46 5.53 12.94
CA THR A 257 -6.46 6.41 12.31
C THR A 257 -7.67 5.68 11.73
N TRP A 258 -7.63 4.34 11.63
CA TRP A 258 -8.73 3.56 11.06
C TRP A 258 -8.97 2.23 11.76
N GLN A 259 -10.21 2.01 12.22
CA GLN A 259 -10.62 0.81 12.96
C GLN A 259 -10.55 -0.50 12.15
N PHE A 260 -10.75 -0.44 10.84
CA PHE A 260 -10.77 -1.64 9.98
C PHE A 260 -9.40 -2.02 9.41
N ASN A 261 -8.34 -1.33 9.84
CA ASN A 261 -6.96 -1.55 9.39
C ASN A 261 -6.53 -3.03 9.48
N GLN A 262 -7.01 -3.76 10.51
CA GLN A 262 -6.65 -5.16 10.76
C GLN A 262 -6.96 -6.10 9.59
N PHE A 263 -7.98 -5.81 8.79
CA PHE A 263 -8.34 -6.62 7.62
C PHE A 263 -7.36 -6.38 6.46
N ILE A 264 -6.93 -5.13 6.26
CA ILE A 264 -5.94 -4.78 5.24
C ILE A 264 -4.56 -5.32 5.62
N LEU A 265 -4.19 -5.23 6.90
CA LEU A 265 -2.96 -5.84 7.41
C LEU A 265 -2.98 -7.37 7.32
N LEU A 266 -4.14 -8.01 7.51
CA LEU A 266 -4.28 -9.45 7.27
C LEU A 266 -4.00 -9.82 5.81
N VAL A 267 -4.57 -9.07 4.85
CA VAL A 267 -4.29 -9.29 3.42
C VAL A 267 -2.80 -9.12 3.14
N GLN A 268 -2.17 -8.07 3.68
CA GLN A 268 -0.74 -7.86 3.53
C GLN A 268 0.10 -8.97 4.19
N ALA A 269 -0.31 -9.48 5.36
CA ALA A 269 0.33 -10.61 6.03
C ALA A 269 0.22 -11.89 5.20
N LEU A 270 -0.93 -12.16 4.58
CA LEU A 270 -1.11 -13.29 3.65
C LEU A 270 -0.21 -13.16 2.42
N ILE A 271 0.02 -11.95 1.93
CA ILE A 271 0.98 -11.69 0.83
C ILE A 271 2.41 -12.01 1.28
N PHE A 272 2.84 -11.55 2.46
CA PHE A 272 4.16 -11.89 3.00
C PHE A 272 4.33 -13.40 3.17
N PHE A 273 3.31 -14.08 3.69
CA PHE A 273 3.28 -15.53 3.81
C PHE A 273 3.44 -16.22 2.43
N THR A 274 2.67 -15.78 1.44
CA THR A 274 2.73 -16.33 0.08
C THR A 274 4.11 -16.15 -0.54
N LEU A 275 4.72 -14.97 -0.39
CA LEU A 275 6.06 -14.69 -0.93
C LEU A 275 7.17 -15.47 -0.22
N ASP A 276 7.06 -15.69 1.10
CA ASP A 276 7.97 -16.54 1.87
C ASP A 276 7.89 -18.00 1.38
N CYS A 277 6.67 -18.49 1.18
CA CYS A 277 6.39 -19.84 0.69
C CYS A 277 6.93 -20.09 -0.73
N LEU A 278 6.94 -19.07 -1.58
CA LEU A 278 7.40 -19.12 -2.96
C LEU A 278 8.89 -18.73 -3.14
N ASP A 279 9.66 -18.61 -2.05
CA ASP A 279 11.07 -18.21 -2.04
C ASP A 279 11.39 -16.81 -2.61
N PHE A 280 10.44 -15.88 -2.59
CA PHE A 280 10.71 -14.49 -3.00
C PHE A 280 11.29 -13.63 -1.88
N LEU A 281 11.07 -14.01 -0.61
CA LEU A 281 11.57 -13.27 0.55
C LEU A 281 12.57 -14.08 1.37
N SER A 282 13.50 -13.38 2.00
CA SER A 282 14.37 -13.99 3.00
C SER A 282 13.62 -14.18 4.32
N ALA A 283 14.04 -15.17 5.11
CA ALA A 283 13.40 -15.46 6.39
C ALA A 283 13.45 -14.25 7.35
N GLU A 284 14.56 -13.51 7.34
CA GLU A 284 14.75 -12.31 8.14
C GLU A 284 13.81 -11.18 7.74
N GLN A 285 13.65 -10.93 6.42
CA GLN A 285 12.75 -9.90 5.91
C GLN A 285 11.31 -10.14 6.38
N VAL A 286 10.84 -11.38 6.29
CA VAL A 286 9.48 -11.78 6.70
C VAL A 286 9.28 -11.55 8.20
N VAL A 287 10.26 -11.91 9.03
CA VAL A 287 10.19 -11.68 10.48
C VAL A 287 10.11 -10.20 10.81
N TYR A 288 10.94 -9.35 10.20
CA TYR A 288 10.88 -7.90 10.42
C TYR A 288 9.54 -7.29 9.99
N LEU A 289 9.01 -7.72 8.84
CA LEU A 289 7.71 -7.26 8.33
C LEU A 289 6.57 -7.60 9.31
N TYR A 290 6.55 -8.82 9.83
CA TYR A 290 5.58 -9.25 10.82
C TYR A 290 5.74 -8.54 12.17
N LEU A 291 6.97 -8.37 12.65
CA LEU A 291 7.22 -7.66 13.90
C LEU A 291 6.77 -6.20 13.84
N ILE A 292 6.91 -5.53 12.69
CA ILE A 292 6.41 -4.17 12.50
C ILE A 292 4.89 -4.12 12.62
N GLN A 293 4.16 -5.04 11.97
CA GLN A 293 2.69 -5.09 12.08
C GLN A 293 2.25 -5.38 13.52
N VAL A 294 2.84 -6.40 14.17
CA VAL A 294 2.48 -6.78 15.54
C VAL A 294 2.79 -5.67 16.55
N SER A 295 3.99 -5.08 16.48
CA SER A 295 4.37 -3.99 17.39
C SER A 295 3.47 -2.76 17.21
N SER A 296 3.11 -2.41 15.98
CA SER A 296 2.17 -1.32 15.69
C SER A 296 0.79 -1.59 16.28
N LEU A 297 0.26 -2.80 16.08
CA LEU A 297 -1.06 -3.20 16.62
C LEU A 297 -1.08 -3.26 18.15
N ILE A 298 -0.02 -3.74 18.80
CA ILE A 298 0.10 -3.75 20.26
C ILE A 298 0.16 -2.31 20.81
N LEU A 299 0.89 -1.42 20.14
CA LEU A 299 0.95 -0.02 20.56
C LEU A 299 -0.42 0.66 20.42
N VAL A 300 -1.13 0.42 19.31
CA VAL A 300 -2.51 0.94 19.13
C VAL A 300 -3.45 0.33 20.17
N TRP A 301 -3.33 -0.96 20.47
CA TRP A 301 -4.10 -1.62 21.53
C TRP A 301 -3.89 -0.94 22.90
N LEU A 302 -2.65 -0.61 23.27
CA LEU A 302 -2.35 0.13 24.50
C LEU A 302 -2.98 1.53 24.49
N LEU A 303 -2.86 2.27 23.38
CA LEU A 303 -3.41 3.61 23.26
C LEU A 303 -4.93 3.63 23.24
N GLN A 304 -5.58 2.59 22.71
CA GLN A 304 -7.03 2.41 22.65
C GLN A 304 -7.61 1.74 23.89
N PHE A 305 -7.03 2.00 25.07
CA PHE A 305 -7.55 1.51 26.35
C PHE A 305 -7.73 -0.01 26.37
N CYS A 306 -6.75 -0.71 25.82
CA CYS A 306 -6.73 -2.17 25.72
C CYS A 306 -7.93 -2.74 24.95
N ASN A 307 -8.40 -2.06 23.90
CA ASN A 307 -9.53 -2.48 23.08
C ASN A 307 -9.42 -3.95 22.67
N SER A 308 -10.33 -4.77 23.18
CA SER A 308 -10.31 -6.23 23.03
C SER A 308 -10.46 -6.66 21.57
N MET A 309 -11.04 -5.84 20.68
CA MET A 309 -11.17 -6.14 19.26
C MET A 309 -9.81 -6.33 18.57
N ILE A 310 -8.79 -5.54 18.94
CA ILE A 310 -7.47 -5.65 18.32
C ILE A 310 -6.79 -6.97 18.71
N MET A 311 -6.85 -7.35 19.99
CA MET A 311 -6.27 -8.61 20.47
C MET A 311 -7.01 -9.84 19.92
N GLY A 312 -8.33 -9.72 19.70
CA GLY A 312 -9.15 -10.73 19.05
C GLY A 312 -9.03 -10.78 17.52
N SER A 313 -8.17 -9.93 16.93
CA SER A 313 -8.04 -9.82 15.48
C SER A 313 -7.45 -11.08 14.85
N LEU A 314 -7.92 -11.38 13.63
CA LEU A 314 -7.42 -12.52 12.86
C LEU A 314 -5.97 -12.31 12.43
N VAL A 315 -5.55 -11.07 12.18
CA VAL A 315 -4.16 -10.74 11.78
C VAL A 315 -3.14 -11.07 12.86
N LEU A 316 -3.39 -10.70 14.13
CA LEU A 316 -2.47 -11.07 15.22
C LEU A 316 -2.38 -12.58 15.39
N SER A 317 -3.54 -13.25 15.35
CA SER A 317 -3.62 -14.71 15.43
C SER A 317 -2.83 -15.37 14.30
N PHE A 318 -2.94 -14.84 13.08
CA PHE A 318 -2.25 -15.33 11.89
C PHE A 318 -0.74 -15.14 11.98
N ILE A 319 -0.28 -13.94 12.31
CA ILE A 319 1.15 -13.62 12.39
C ILE A 319 1.84 -14.46 13.47
N VAL A 320 1.24 -14.57 14.66
CA VAL A 320 1.77 -15.40 15.75
C VAL A 320 1.85 -16.86 15.30
N SER A 321 0.82 -17.37 14.63
CA SER A 321 0.82 -18.75 14.10
C SER A 321 1.89 -18.96 13.05
N ALA A 322 2.03 -18.02 12.10
CA ALA A 322 3.02 -18.10 11.03
C ALA A 322 4.45 -18.11 11.59
N LEU A 323 4.76 -17.22 12.54
CA LEU A 323 6.07 -17.16 13.20
C LEU A 323 6.34 -18.42 14.03
N PHE A 324 5.35 -18.90 14.78
CA PHE A 324 5.47 -20.10 15.61
C PHE A 324 5.73 -21.35 14.76
N ILE A 325 4.89 -21.63 13.76
CA ILE A 325 5.07 -22.82 12.91
C ILE A 325 6.38 -22.73 12.12
N LYS A 326 6.77 -21.53 11.65
CA LYS A 326 8.06 -21.31 10.98
C LYS A 326 9.26 -21.64 11.86
N HIS A 327 9.17 -21.40 13.18
CA HIS A 327 10.22 -21.76 14.12
C HIS A 327 10.42 -23.28 14.23
N PHE A 328 9.33 -24.07 14.19
CA PHE A 328 9.39 -25.53 14.31
C PHE A 328 9.64 -26.25 12.98
N GLN A 329 9.08 -25.76 11.87
CA GLN A 329 9.25 -26.39 10.55
C GLN A 329 10.51 -25.88 9.84
N THR A 330 11.65 -26.42 10.24
CA THR A 330 12.92 -26.20 9.53
C THR A 330 12.99 -27.08 8.27
N GLY A 331 13.61 -26.57 7.19
CA GLY A 331 13.80 -27.35 5.96
C GLY A 331 12.59 -27.42 5.00
N LEU A 332 11.73 -26.40 4.98
CA LEU A 332 10.65 -26.27 3.99
C LEU A 332 11.17 -26.17 2.54
N LYS A 333 12.41 -25.73 2.36
CA LYS A 333 13.03 -25.52 1.05
C LYS A 333 13.74 -26.76 0.48
N THR A 334 13.72 -27.89 1.17
CA THR A 334 14.46 -29.10 0.77
C THR A 334 13.57 -30.18 0.15
N GLY A 335 14.09 -30.86 -0.87
CA GLY A 335 13.45 -32.01 -1.54
C GLY A 335 13.00 -31.70 -2.96
N GLY A 336 12.58 -32.74 -3.69
CA GLY A 336 12.01 -32.60 -5.04
C GLY A 336 10.66 -31.89 -5.03
N PHE A 337 10.20 -31.45 -6.21
CA PHE A 337 9.00 -30.63 -6.39
C PHE A 337 7.77 -31.14 -5.61
N ILE A 338 7.41 -32.42 -5.75
CA ILE A 338 6.22 -33.00 -5.10
C ILE A 338 6.34 -32.96 -3.57
N VAL A 339 7.49 -33.34 -3.03
CA VAL A 339 7.76 -33.33 -1.58
C VAL A 339 7.68 -31.90 -1.06
N ARG A 340 8.22 -30.94 -1.83
CA ARG A 340 8.20 -29.54 -1.47
C ARG A 340 6.79 -28.94 -1.46
N VAL A 341 5.99 -29.24 -2.48
CA VAL A 341 4.57 -28.85 -2.53
C VAL A 341 3.80 -29.47 -1.37
N GLY A 342 4.04 -30.75 -1.06
CA GLY A 342 3.42 -31.42 0.09
C GLY A 342 3.80 -30.78 1.43
N LYS A 343 5.09 -30.46 1.64
CA LYS A 343 5.57 -29.74 2.83
C LYS A 343 4.92 -28.36 2.95
N LEU A 344 4.80 -27.63 1.83
CA LEU A 344 4.19 -26.30 1.81
C LEU A 344 2.67 -26.35 2.07
N ALA A 345 1.97 -27.33 1.52
CA ALA A 345 0.56 -27.57 1.80
C ALA A 345 0.34 -27.88 3.29
N LEU A 346 1.19 -28.74 3.87
CA LEU A 346 1.17 -29.03 5.30
C LEU A 346 1.49 -27.78 6.13
N HIS A 347 2.49 -26.98 5.75
CA HIS A 347 2.84 -25.72 6.43
C HIS A 347 1.65 -24.76 6.45
N THR A 348 1.01 -24.57 5.29
CA THR A 348 -0.17 -23.71 5.16
C THR A 348 -1.34 -24.22 6.01
N LEU A 349 -1.61 -25.52 5.99
CA LEU A 349 -2.66 -26.13 6.81
C LEU A 349 -2.40 -25.94 8.31
N LEU A 350 -1.17 -26.16 8.76
CA LEU A 350 -0.79 -25.99 10.17
C LEU A 350 -0.89 -24.53 10.60
N VAL A 351 -0.45 -23.58 9.77
CA VAL A 351 -0.56 -22.15 10.07
C VAL A 351 -2.02 -21.74 10.17
N LEU A 352 -2.87 -22.13 9.21
CA LEU A 352 -4.29 -21.78 9.23
C LEU A 352 -5.04 -22.42 10.40
N THR A 353 -4.82 -23.71 10.67
CA THR A 353 -5.46 -24.40 11.80
C THR A 353 -5.05 -23.78 13.14
N LEU A 354 -3.76 -23.48 13.34
CA LEU A 354 -3.30 -22.78 14.53
C LEU A 354 -3.86 -21.35 14.61
N THR A 355 -3.98 -20.65 13.49
CA THR A 355 -4.58 -19.30 13.42
C THR A 355 -6.01 -19.30 13.93
N PHE A 356 -6.85 -20.21 13.42
CA PHE A 356 -8.24 -20.31 13.86
C PHE A 356 -8.35 -20.77 15.31
N PHE A 357 -7.48 -21.67 15.76
CA PHE A 357 -7.43 -22.12 17.15
C PHE A 357 -7.08 -20.99 18.11
N ILE A 358 -5.99 -20.25 17.84
CA ILE A 358 -5.59 -19.08 18.64
C ILE A 358 -6.68 -18.02 18.61
N ASN A 359 -7.27 -17.74 17.45
CA ASN A 359 -8.34 -16.75 17.35
C ASN A 359 -9.59 -17.14 18.15
N PHE A 360 -9.97 -18.42 18.10
CA PHE A 360 -11.08 -18.96 18.89
C PHE A 360 -10.80 -18.84 20.40
N LEU A 361 -9.60 -19.22 20.85
CA LEU A 361 -9.20 -19.09 22.25
C LEU A 361 -9.18 -17.62 22.70
N ALA A 362 -8.62 -16.73 21.89
CA ALA A 362 -8.57 -15.30 22.19
C ALA A 362 -9.98 -14.70 22.31
N LYS A 363 -10.87 -15.01 21.36
CA LYS A 363 -12.28 -14.56 21.41
C LYS A 363 -13.04 -15.10 22.61
N LYS A 364 -12.82 -16.38 22.97
CA LYS A 364 -13.42 -17.00 24.14
C LYS A 364 -12.90 -16.38 25.44
N ALA A 365 -11.59 -16.15 25.54
CA ALA A 365 -10.95 -15.54 26.71
C ALA A 365 -11.40 -14.08 26.92
N LEU A 366 -11.55 -13.32 25.84
CA LEU A 366 -11.94 -11.91 25.85
C LEU A 366 -13.47 -11.70 25.80
N GLN A 367 -14.26 -12.77 25.79
CA GLN A 367 -15.73 -12.75 25.67
C GLN A 367 -16.25 -11.88 24.50
N LEU A 368 -15.55 -11.92 23.37
CA LEU A 368 -15.85 -11.08 22.20
C LEU A 368 -17.08 -11.63 21.45
N LYS A 369 -18.18 -10.85 21.46
CA LYS A 369 -19.39 -11.10 20.64
C LYS A 369 -19.48 -10.21 19.38
N SER A 370 -18.67 -9.15 19.30
CA SER A 370 -18.80 -8.07 18.32
C SER A 370 -18.57 -8.46 16.86
N ASP A 371 -17.68 -9.43 16.60
CA ASP A 371 -17.24 -9.72 15.24
C ASP A 371 -18.08 -10.80 14.53
N GLU A 372 -19.01 -11.44 15.25
CA GLU A 372 -19.86 -12.47 14.66
C GLU A 372 -20.63 -11.94 13.45
N HIS A 373 -21.08 -10.70 13.51
CA HIS A 373 -21.85 -10.07 12.42
C HIS A 373 -21.03 -9.91 11.14
N ILE A 374 -19.71 -9.65 11.23
CA ILE A 374 -18.83 -9.54 10.05
C ILE A 374 -18.68 -10.91 9.37
N PHE A 375 -18.44 -11.97 10.15
CA PHE A 375 -18.33 -13.32 9.59
C PHE A 375 -19.67 -13.83 9.04
N LYS A 376 -20.79 -13.52 9.71
CA LYS A 376 -22.15 -13.82 9.21
C LYS A 376 -22.46 -13.03 7.94
N PHE A 377 -22.06 -11.78 7.85
CA PHE A 377 -22.14 -10.95 6.65
C PHE A 377 -21.36 -11.58 5.50
N ILE A 378 -20.08 -11.93 5.69
CA ILE A 378 -19.25 -12.58 4.65
C ILE A 378 -19.89 -13.88 4.19
N LYS A 379 -20.37 -14.72 5.13
CA LYS A 379 -21.03 -15.99 4.82
C LYS A 379 -22.28 -15.77 3.97
N ALA A 380 -23.12 -14.78 4.31
CA ALA A 380 -24.32 -14.45 3.58
C ALA A 380 -24.03 -13.82 2.21
N LYS A 381 -23.05 -12.93 2.13
CA LYS A 381 -22.62 -12.24 0.91
C LYS A 381 -22.16 -13.20 -0.18
N PHE A 382 -21.46 -14.27 0.19
CA PHE A 382 -21.02 -15.29 -0.77
C PHE A 382 -22.02 -16.46 -0.93
N GLY A 383 -23.23 -16.36 -0.36
CA GLY A 383 -24.26 -17.38 -0.51
C GLY A 383 -24.00 -18.68 0.27
N PHE A 384 -23.05 -18.70 1.20
CA PHE A 384 -22.73 -19.86 2.03
C PHE A 384 -23.68 -20.06 3.22
N GLY A 385 -24.72 -19.23 3.34
CA GLY A 385 -25.84 -19.41 4.28
C GLY A 385 -26.67 -18.14 4.46
N ALA A 386 -27.95 -18.29 4.77
CA ALA A 386 -28.82 -17.15 5.10
C ALA A 386 -28.45 -16.56 6.47
N THR A 387 -28.44 -15.23 6.57
CA THR A 387 -28.34 -14.52 7.86
C THR A 387 -29.70 -14.01 8.28
N ARG A 388 -30.04 -14.17 9.56
CA ARG A 388 -31.21 -13.52 10.19
C ARG A 388 -30.80 -12.34 11.06
N ASP A 389 -29.50 -12.08 11.17
CA ASP A 389 -28.97 -10.95 11.93
C ASP A 389 -29.26 -9.65 11.19
N PHE A 390 -29.83 -8.68 11.91
CA PHE A 390 -30.18 -7.38 11.37
C PHE A 390 -28.94 -6.66 10.81
N ASP A 391 -27.85 -6.58 11.57
CA ASP A 391 -26.62 -5.88 11.17
C ASP A 391 -26.03 -6.42 9.86
N ALA A 392 -25.98 -7.75 9.73
CA ALA A 392 -25.50 -8.39 8.52
C ALA A 392 -26.45 -8.17 7.33
N SER A 393 -27.75 -8.11 7.57
CA SER A 393 -28.76 -7.81 6.54
C SER A 393 -28.68 -6.35 6.08
N LEU A 394 -28.45 -5.41 7.02
CA LEU A 394 -28.25 -4.00 6.74
C LEU A 394 -27.06 -3.79 5.79
N TYR A 395 -25.92 -4.44 6.06
CA TYR A 395 -24.76 -4.37 5.17
C TYR A 395 -24.99 -4.98 3.79
N LEU A 396 -25.89 -5.96 3.64
CA LEU A 396 -26.22 -6.52 2.32
C LEU A 396 -27.09 -5.58 1.48
N CYS A 397 -27.87 -4.70 2.13
CA CYS A 397 -28.69 -3.70 1.45
C CYS A 397 -27.91 -2.43 1.06
N GLU A 398 -26.80 -2.17 1.74
CA GLU A 398 -26.00 -0.96 1.55
C GLU A 398 -25.12 -1.06 0.28
N GLU A 399 -25.29 -0.13 -0.67
CA GLU A 399 -24.56 -0.12 -1.95
C GLU A 399 -23.03 -0.08 -1.77
N ALA A 400 -22.55 0.58 -0.71
CA ALA A 400 -21.14 0.65 -0.37
C ALA A 400 -20.50 -0.74 -0.16
N PHE A 401 -21.30 -1.73 0.25
CA PHE A 401 -20.88 -3.11 0.45
C PHE A 401 -21.32 -4.04 -0.69
N GLY A 402 -21.92 -3.51 -1.76
CA GLY A 402 -22.27 -4.25 -2.97
C GLY A 402 -21.05 -4.65 -3.81
N LEU A 403 -21.32 -5.34 -4.92
CA LEU A 403 -20.31 -5.66 -5.94
C LEU A 403 -19.84 -4.39 -6.66
N LEU A 404 -18.64 -4.44 -7.25
CA LEU A 404 -18.11 -3.32 -8.02
C LEU A 404 -18.95 -3.07 -9.28
N PRO A 405 -19.49 -1.85 -9.47
CA PRO A 405 -20.22 -1.47 -10.69
C PRO A 405 -19.34 -1.53 -11.96
N LEU A 406 -19.91 -2.01 -13.08
CA LEU A 406 -19.17 -2.24 -14.34
C LEU A 406 -18.75 -0.95 -15.05
N ASP A 407 -19.49 0.14 -14.86
CA ASP A 407 -19.16 1.51 -15.30
C ASP A 407 -17.78 1.98 -14.80
N THR A 408 -17.31 1.43 -13.67
CA THR A 408 -15.94 1.65 -13.17
C THR A 408 -14.91 1.26 -14.22
N PHE A 409 -15.08 0.11 -14.89
CA PHE A 409 -14.13 -0.32 -15.93
C PHE A 409 -14.19 0.57 -17.17
N GLU A 410 -15.37 1.08 -17.52
CA GLU A 410 -15.53 2.02 -18.63
C GLU A 410 -14.79 3.33 -18.37
N ARG A 411 -14.93 3.91 -17.16
CA ARG A 411 -14.19 5.11 -16.75
C ARG A 411 -12.68 4.89 -16.79
N LEU A 412 -12.19 3.78 -16.21
CA LEU A 412 -10.77 3.43 -16.19
C LEU A 412 -10.21 3.10 -17.59
N ALA A 413 -11.03 2.57 -18.50
CA ALA A 413 -10.68 2.38 -19.90
C ALA A 413 -10.62 3.72 -20.65
N GLY A 414 -11.54 4.65 -20.35
CA GLY A 414 -11.59 5.98 -20.93
C GLY A 414 -10.31 6.81 -20.70
N THR A 415 -9.66 6.62 -19.55
CA THR A 415 -8.36 7.21 -19.18
C THR A 415 -7.16 6.35 -19.59
N VAL A 416 -7.36 5.29 -20.38
CA VAL A 416 -6.32 4.36 -20.85
C VAL A 416 -5.55 3.72 -19.68
N LEU A 417 -6.09 3.73 -18.45
CA LEU A 417 -5.46 3.10 -17.30
C LEU A 417 -5.68 1.57 -17.34
N LEU A 418 -6.89 1.14 -17.71
CA LEU A 418 -7.28 -0.26 -17.64
C LEU A 418 -6.44 -1.16 -18.56
N TYR A 419 -6.18 -0.75 -19.81
CA TYR A 419 -5.50 -1.61 -20.78
C TYR A 419 -4.03 -1.89 -20.41
N PRO A 420 -3.19 -0.88 -20.09
CA PRO A 420 -1.83 -1.12 -19.60
C PRO A 420 -1.84 -1.89 -18.28
N TYR A 421 -2.80 -1.65 -17.39
CA TYR A 421 -2.93 -2.41 -16.16
C TYR A 421 -3.16 -3.91 -16.43
N LEU A 422 -4.17 -4.29 -17.23
CA LEU A 422 -4.46 -5.70 -17.51
C LEU A 422 -3.31 -6.39 -18.26
N CYS A 423 -2.69 -5.68 -19.19
CA CYS A 423 -1.52 -6.13 -19.93
C CYS A 423 -0.34 -6.46 -18.98
N THR A 424 -0.07 -5.56 -18.04
CA THR A 424 1.07 -5.69 -17.12
C THR A 424 0.79 -6.72 -16.02
N LEU A 425 -0.45 -6.75 -15.52
CA LEU A 425 -0.95 -7.76 -14.59
C LEU A 425 -0.79 -9.17 -15.18
N SER A 426 -1.27 -9.39 -16.40
CA SER A 426 -1.22 -10.72 -17.04
C SER A 426 0.21 -11.21 -17.28
N VAL A 427 1.08 -10.37 -17.85
CA VAL A 427 2.49 -10.72 -18.08
C VAL A 427 3.22 -11.04 -16.78
N LEU A 428 3.08 -10.18 -15.77
CA LEU A 428 3.79 -10.36 -14.50
C LEU A 428 3.22 -11.52 -13.68
N PHE A 429 1.92 -11.80 -13.79
CA PHE A 429 1.31 -12.97 -13.17
C PHE A 429 1.82 -14.27 -13.79
N ILE A 430 1.92 -14.34 -15.12
CA ILE A 430 2.54 -15.48 -15.80
C ILE A 430 4.01 -15.62 -15.37
N LEU A 431 4.78 -14.52 -15.34
CA LEU A 431 6.16 -14.54 -14.86
C LEU A 431 6.27 -15.04 -13.42
N LEU A 432 5.39 -14.58 -12.52
CA LEU A 432 5.33 -15.02 -11.13
C LEU A 432 5.11 -16.54 -11.05
N LEU A 433 4.18 -17.08 -11.83
CA LEU A 433 3.92 -18.53 -11.89
C LEU A 433 5.14 -19.31 -12.40
N VAL A 434 5.79 -18.85 -13.47
CA VAL A 434 6.99 -19.51 -14.01
C VAL A 434 8.13 -19.50 -12.99
N VAL A 435 8.40 -18.35 -12.37
CA VAL A 435 9.47 -18.23 -11.36
C VAL A 435 9.14 -19.02 -10.10
N ALA A 436 7.89 -19.03 -9.66
CA ALA A 436 7.42 -19.84 -8.53
C ALA A 436 7.62 -21.34 -8.80
N LEU A 437 7.20 -21.84 -9.97
CA LEU A 437 7.40 -23.24 -10.36
C LEU A 437 8.89 -23.60 -10.44
N SER A 438 9.71 -22.72 -11.02
CA SER A 438 11.16 -22.86 -11.08
C SER A 438 11.78 -22.95 -9.67
N ASN A 439 11.43 -22.02 -8.77
CA ASN A 439 11.89 -22.02 -7.37
C ASN A 439 11.51 -23.32 -6.66
N LEU A 440 10.30 -23.83 -6.87
CA LEU A 440 9.82 -25.07 -6.29
C LEU A 440 10.51 -26.32 -6.86
N SER A 441 10.99 -26.27 -8.11
CA SER A 441 11.58 -27.41 -8.82
C SER A 441 13.09 -27.56 -8.64
N LEU A 442 13.86 -26.45 -8.68
CA LEU A 442 15.32 -26.49 -8.82
C LEU A 442 16.11 -26.65 -7.50
N ASN A 443 15.56 -26.26 -6.35
CA ASN A 443 16.29 -26.29 -5.07
C ASN A 443 16.37 -27.69 -4.40
N GLY A 444 16.01 -28.76 -5.13
CA GLY A 444 16.10 -30.15 -4.66
C GLY A 444 17.43 -30.86 -4.95
N ALA A 445 18.31 -30.26 -5.76
CA ALA A 445 19.64 -30.80 -6.07
C ALA A 445 20.71 -29.92 -5.41
N GLY A 446 21.38 -30.44 -4.37
CA GLY A 446 22.48 -29.73 -3.73
C GLY A 446 23.59 -29.43 -4.75
N GLY A 447 23.98 -28.16 -4.87
CA GLY A 447 25.12 -27.78 -5.69
C GLY A 447 25.17 -26.27 -5.94
N ASN A 448 26.27 -25.65 -5.50
CA ASN A 448 26.73 -24.30 -5.83
C ASN A 448 26.90 -24.09 -7.35
N THR A 449 25.81 -24.11 -8.12
CA THR A 449 25.85 -23.76 -9.54
C THR A 449 25.12 -22.43 -9.69
N GLU A 450 25.93 -21.38 -9.64
CA GLU A 450 25.78 -20.05 -10.22
C GLU A 450 24.34 -19.55 -10.45
N GLU A 451 24.01 -18.44 -9.77
CA GLU A 451 22.85 -17.57 -10.06
C GLU A 451 22.78 -17.08 -11.52
N GLU A 452 23.76 -17.42 -12.37
CA GLU A 452 23.93 -16.92 -13.73
C GLU A 452 23.02 -17.59 -14.78
N ASP A 453 22.39 -18.75 -14.49
CA ASP A 453 21.62 -19.52 -15.49
C ASP A 453 20.08 -19.50 -15.33
N ARG A 454 19.52 -18.62 -14.49
CA ARG A 454 18.06 -18.38 -14.46
C ARG A 454 17.65 -17.42 -15.58
N THR A 455 17.19 -17.95 -16.71
CA THR A 455 16.68 -17.16 -17.87
C THR A 455 15.54 -16.19 -17.52
N PHE A 456 14.82 -16.43 -16.42
CA PHE A 456 13.75 -15.58 -15.90
C PHE A 456 13.91 -15.38 -14.39
N ASN A 457 14.11 -14.13 -13.97
CA ASN A 457 14.11 -13.71 -12.58
C ASN A 457 13.09 -12.58 -12.40
N MET A 458 12.37 -12.59 -11.27
CA MET A 458 11.41 -11.55 -10.92
C MET A 458 11.80 -10.98 -9.57
N ARG A 459 11.89 -9.64 -9.49
CA ARG A 459 12.28 -8.99 -8.23
C ARG A 459 11.18 -9.12 -7.17
N SER A 460 11.60 -9.25 -5.92
CA SER A 460 10.73 -9.41 -4.75
C SER A 460 9.81 -8.20 -4.53
N ASP A 461 10.28 -6.98 -4.80
CA ASP A 461 9.49 -5.75 -4.72
C ASP A 461 8.35 -5.74 -5.76
N VAL A 462 8.61 -6.23 -6.98
CA VAL A 462 7.59 -6.36 -8.03
C VAL A 462 6.58 -7.46 -7.68
N ALA A 463 7.03 -8.61 -7.18
CA ALA A 463 6.16 -9.71 -6.77
C ALA A 463 5.21 -9.29 -5.62
N TYR A 464 5.72 -8.52 -4.67
CA TYR A 464 4.92 -7.92 -3.61
C TYR A 464 3.82 -7.00 -4.15
N ASN A 465 4.17 -6.04 -5.00
CA ASN A 465 3.20 -5.09 -5.55
C ASN A 465 2.17 -5.75 -6.47
N LEU A 466 2.56 -6.82 -7.18
CA LEU A 466 1.68 -7.64 -8.01
C LEU A 466 0.63 -8.36 -7.17
N LEU A 467 1.04 -9.11 -6.13
CA LEU A 467 0.08 -9.79 -5.26
C LEU A 467 -0.83 -8.78 -4.55
N HIS A 468 -0.27 -7.65 -4.12
CA HIS A 468 -1.03 -6.56 -3.51
C HIS A 468 -2.15 -6.03 -4.40
N THR A 469 -1.86 -5.75 -5.68
CA THR A 469 -2.91 -5.28 -6.61
C THR A 469 -3.97 -6.36 -6.90
N VAL A 470 -3.57 -7.63 -6.97
CA VAL A 470 -4.51 -8.76 -7.16
C VAL A 470 -5.47 -8.87 -5.98
N PHE A 471 -4.96 -8.93 -4.74
CA PHE A 471 -5.80 -9.07 -3.55
C PHE A 471 -6.70 -7.84 -3.34
N PHE A 472 -6.21 -6.64 -3.61
CA PHE A 472 -7.03 -5.43 -3.55
C PHE A 472 -8.10 -5.40 -4.63
N GLY A 473 -7.78 -5.87 -5.84
CA GLY A 473 -8.77 -6.06 -6.90
C GLY A 473 -9.87 -7.01 -6.47
N LEU A 474 -9.53 -8.19 -5.94
CA LEU A 474 -10.52 -9.16 -5.44
C LEU A 474 -11.40 -8.56 -4.33
N LEU A 475 -10.80 -7.79 -3.42
CA LEU A 475 -11.52 -7.11 -2.35
C LEU A 475 -12.46 -6.03 -2.91
N ALA A 476 -12.02 -5.24 -3.89
CA ALA A 476 -12.81 -4.21 -4.55
C ALA A 476 -13.97 -4.79 -5.38
N PHE A 477 -13.72 -5.87 -6.13
CA PHE A 477 -14.77 -6.61 -6.86
C PHE A 477 -15.85 -7.13 -5.92
N SER A 478 -15.45 -7.63 -4.75
CA SER A 478 -16.37 -8.10 -3.73
C SER A 478 -17.12 -6.93 -3.08
N THR A 479 -16.43 -5.85 -2.71
CA THR A 479 -16.96 -4.74 -1.89
C THR A 479 -16.60 -3.40 -2.52
N MET A 480 -17.59 -2.69 -3.07
CA MET A 480 -17.43 -1.44 -3.81
C MET A 480 -16.58 -0.39 -3.06
N ARG A 481 -16.83 -0.18 -1.76
CA ARG A 481 -16.07 0.78 -0.92
C ARG A 481 -14.56 0.51 -0.89
N MET A 482 -14.12 -0.71 -1.19
CA MET A 482 -12.69 -1.07 -1.23
C MET A 482 -11.99 -0.66 -2.54
N LYS A 483 -12.73 -0.12 -3.53
CA LYS A 483 -12.16 0.40 -4.77
C LYS A 483 -11.15 1.54 -4.52
N TYR A 484 -11.39 2.40 -3.52
CA TYR A 484 -10.50 3.51 -3.18
C TYR A 484 -9.11 3.05 -2.72
N LEU A 485 -9.01 1.85 -2.17
CA LEU A 485 -7.72 1.23 -1.82
C LEU A 485 -7.02 0.65 -3.06
N TRP A 486 -7.80 0.06 -3.97
CA TRP A 486 -7.30 -0.65 -5.14
C TRP A 486 -6.85 0.28 -6.27
N THR A 487 -7.68 1.25 -6.64
CA THR A 487 -7.50 2.09 -7.85
C THR A 487 -6.28 2.99 -7.77
N GLY A 488 -5.97 3.56 -6.59
CA GLY A 488 -4.74 4.31 -6.39
C GLY A 488 -3.50 3.45 -6.60
N HIS A 489 -3.50 2.22 -6.09
CA HIS A 489 -2.42 1.25 -6.31
C HIS A 489 -2.36 0.76 -7.77
N MET A 490 -3.52 0.61 -8.42
CA MET A 490 -3.64 0.29 -9.85
C MET A 490 -2.96 1.37 -10.71
N CYS A 491 -3.10 2.65 -10.39
CA CYS A 491 -2.41 3.76 -11.07
C CYS A 491 -0.89 3.59 -11.00
N ALA A 492 -0.35 3.32 -9.81
CA ALA A 492 1.08 3.14 -9.61
C ALA A 492 1.62 1.89 -10.35
N PHE A 493 0.88 0.79 -10.28
CA PHE A 493 1.25 -0.49 -10.89
C PHE A 493 1.17 -0.45 -12.43
N ALA A 494 0.12 0.13 -12.99
CA ALA A 494 -0.01 0.34 -14.43
C ALA A 494 1.12 1.23 -14.97
N ALA A 495 1.46 2.30 -14.24
CA ALA A 495 2.51 3.22 -14.66
C ALA A 495 3.90 2.57 -14.61
N PHE A 496 4.12 1.70 -13.61
CA PHE A 496 5.28 0.82 -13.59
C PHE A 496 5.34 -0.04 -14.84
N GLY A 497 4.23 -0.67 -15.23
CA GLY A 497 4.22 -1.53 -16.39
C GLY A 497 4.48 -0.83 -17.72
N VAL A 498 3.98 0.41 -17.89
CA VAL A 498 4.27 1.26 -19.06
C VAL A 498 5.72 1.74 -19.10
N CYS A 499 6.32 2.04 -17.95
CA CYS A 499 7.67 2.63 -17.88
C CYS A 499 8.76 1.61 -17.50
N GLY A 500 8.39 0.38 -17.16
CA GLY A 500 9.25 -0.62 -16.54
C GLY A 500 10.09 -1.39 -17.54
N LYS A 501 11.35 -1.66 -17.20
CA LYS A 501 12.25 -2.42 -18.08
C LYS A 501 11.80 -3.87 -18.25
N GLU A 502 11.27 -4.47 -17.19
CA GLU A 502 10.95 -5.91 -17.15
C GLU A 502 9.86 -6.29 -18.14
N VAL A 503 8.75 -5.55 -18.12
CA VAL A 503 7.62 -5.82 -19.01
C VAL A 503 8.02 -5.65 -20.47
N TRP A 504 8.67 -4.53 -20.80
CA TRP A 504 9.14 -4.29 -22.17
C TRP A 504 10.25 -5.27 -22.61
N ALA A 505 11.12 -5.72 -21.70
CA ALA A 505 12.16 -6.70 -22.04
C ALA A 505 11.54 -8.03 -22.47
N LEU A 506 10.47 -8.46 -21.81
CA LEU A 506 9.72 -9.65 -22.19
C LEU A 506 9.06 -9.47 -23.56
N TYR A 507 8.36 -8.35 -23.78
CA TYR A 507 7.73 -8.06 -25.08
C TYR A 507 8.72 -7.98 -26.24
N LEU A 508 9.82 -7.24 -26.08
CA LEU A 508 10.82 -7.07 -27.13
C LEU A 508 11.61 -8.36 -27.39
N ARG A 509 11.74 -9.24 -26.39
CA ARG A 509 12.31 -10.59 -26.57
C ARG A 509 11.40 -11.45 -27.44
N VAL A 510 10.09 -11.42 -27.22
CA VAL A 510 9.11 -12.12 -28.08
C VAL A 510 9.10 -11.56 -29.50
N LEU A 511 9.18 -10.23 -29.64
CA LEU A 511 9.17 -9.54 -30.93
C LEU A 511 10.53 -9.53 -31.66
N HIS A 512 11.55 -10.21 -31.13
CA HIS A 512 12.91 -10.28 -31.70
C HIS A 512 13.57 -8.91 -32.00
N CYS A 513 13.11 -7.83 -31.35
CA CYS A 513 13.54 -6.44 -31.57
C CYS A 513 14.22 -5.84 -30.32
N ASN A 514 14.96 -6.66 -29.58
CA ASN A 514 15.52 -6.26 -28.28
C ASN A 514 16.85 -5.50 -28.41
N THR A 515 16.80 -4.23 -28.82
CA THR A 515 17.95 -3.32 -28.74
C THR A 515 17.81 -2.36 -27.56
N LYS A 516 18.94 -2.04 -26.89
CA LYS A 516 18.97 -1.13 -25.72
C LYS A 516 18.45 0.28 -26.06
N THR A 517 18.62 0.72 -27.30
CA THR A 517 18.14 2.00 -27.82
C THR A 517 16.62 2.02 -27.98
N THR A 518 16.04 1.02 -28.65
CA THR A 518 14.58 0.88 -28.80
C THR A 518 13.88 0.78 -27.45
N MET A 519 14.44 0.02 -26.51
CA MET A 519 13.92 -0.06 -25.14
C MET A 519 13.85 1.31 -24.44
N ARG A 520 14.91 2.12 -24.55
CA ARG A 520 14.90 3.47 -23.96
C ARG A 520 13.88 4.36 -24.65
N LEU A 521 13.84 4.35 -25.99
CA LEU A 521 12.91 5.17 -26.76
C LEU A 521 11.46 4.88 -26.37
N ILE A 522 11.04 3.61 -26.36
CA ILE A 522 9.68 3.20 -25.98
C ILE A 522 9.33 3.63 -24.55
N ARG A 523 10.24 3.40 -23.61
CA ARG A 523 10.02 3.72 -22.18
C ARG A 523 9.86 5.21 -21.90
N TYR A 524 10.30 6.09 -22.79
CA TYR A 524 10.07 7.54 -22.68
C TYR A 524 8.95 8.02 -23.61
N SER A 525 8.85 7.51 -24.84
CA SER A 525 7.86 7.97 -25.82
C SER A 525 6.45 7.56 -25.45
N VAL A 526 6.22 6.30 -25.07
CA VAL A 526 4.87 5.79 -24.72
C VAL A 526 4.23 6.58 -23.58
N PRO A 527 4.86 6.75 -22.40
CA PRO A 527 4.26 7.54 -21.33
C PRO A 527 4.07 9.01 -21.70
N ILE A 528 4.95 9.62 -22.51
CA ILE A 528 4.76 11.01 -22.98
C ILE A 528 3.54 11.11 -23.90
N ILE A 529 3.38 10.16 -24.83
CA ILE A 529 2.21 10.11 -25.73
C ILE A 529 0.92 9.92 -24.93
N ILE A 530 0.93 9.01 -23.94
CA ILE A 530 -0.22 8.81 -23.05
C ILE A 530 -0.54 10.10 -22.30
N MET A 531 0.44 10.75 -21.67
CA MET A 531 0.22 12.01 -20.95
C MET A 531 -0.30 13.13 -21.87
N ALA A 532 0.23 13.24 -23.11
CA ALA A 532 -0.24 14.22 -24.09
C ALA A 532 -1.70 13.95 -24.51
N PHE A 533 -2.06 12.67 -24.73
CA PHE A 533 -3.44 12.27 -25.01
C PHE A 533 -4.37 12.59 -23.83
N LEU A 534 -3.95 12.25 -22.61
CA LEU A 534 -4.73 12.50 -21.40
C LEU A 534 -4.96 13.99 -21.18
N TYR A 535 -3.91 14.80 -21.36
CA TYR A 535 -4.02 16.25 -21.30
C TYR A 535 -5.01 16.77 -22.34
N TYR A 536 -4.85 16.41 -23.62
CA TYR A 536 -5.75 16.88 -24.68
C TYR A 536 -7.22 16.49 -24.45
N LYS A 537 -7.48 15.25 -24.03
CA LYS A 537 -8.84 14.71 -23.89
C LYS A 537 -9.54 15.16 -22.61
N PHE A 538 -8.84 15.21 -21.48
CA PHE A 538 -9.47 15.43 -20.17
C PHE A 538 -9.29 16.84 -19.62
N TRP A 539 -8.37 17.65 -20.15
CA TRP A 539 -8.21 19.03 -19.70
C TRP A 539 -9.50 19.88 -19.82
N PRO A 540 -10.28 19.81 -20.92
CA PRO A 540 -11.53 20.56 -21.02
C PRO A 540 -12.53 20.15 -19.94
N ARG A 541 -12.65 18.85 -19.68
CA ARG A 541 -13.55 18.31 -18.66
C ARG A 541 -13.12 18.71 -17.24
N LEU A 542 -11.83 18.65 -16.93
CA LEU A 542 -11.32 19.11 -15.64
C LEU A 542 -11.60 20.60 -15.42
N MET A 543 -11.44 21.42 -16.47
CA MET A 543 -11.75 22.85 -16.40
C MET A 543 -13.24 23.11 -16.24
N GLU A 544 -14.09 22.31 -16.89
CA GLU A 544 -15.54 22.37 -16.70
C GLU A 544 -15.93 22.02 -15.26
N GLU A 545 -15.41 20.91 -14.71
CA GLU A 545 -15.64 20.48 -13.32
C GLU A 545 -15.18 21.55 -12.32
N VAL A 546 -14.04 22.21 -12.57
CA VAL A 546 -13.56 23.31 -11.70
C VAL A 546 -14.36 24.59 -11.91
N SER A 547 -14.93 24.83 -13.09
CA SER A 547 -15.75 26.02 -13.34
C SER A 547 -17.19 25.88 -12.85
N GLU A 548 -17.65 24.66 -12.58
CA GLU A 548 -18.98 24.40 -12.07
C GLU A 548 -19.08 24.92 -10.63
N LEU A 549 -19.89 25.96 -10.44
CA LEU A 549 -20.18 26.55 -9.14
C LEU A 549 -21.55 26.07 -8.67
N ARG A 550 -21.58 25.49 -7.48
CA ARG A 550 -22.78 25.08 -6.76
C ARG A 550 -22.76 25.64 -5.36
N GLU A 551 -23.91 25.59 -4.72
CA GLU A 551 -24.10 26.07 -3.35
C GLU A 551 -24.68 24.94 -2.51
N PHE A 552 -24.16 24.76 -1.31
CA PHE A 552 -24.82 23.91 -0.33
C PHE A 552 -26.17 24.53 0.05
N TYR A 553 -27.27 23.81 -0.18
CA TYR A 553 -28.62 24.32 0.07
C TYR A 553 -29.46 23.30 0.84
N ASP A 554 -29.74 23.60 2.11
CA ASP A 554 -30.57 22.79 3.02
C ASP A 554 -31.33 23.71 4.00
N PRO A 555 -32.24 24.57 3.48
CA PRO A 555 -32.87 25.63 4.27
C PRO A 555 -33.70 25.08 5.43
N ASP A 556 -34.41 23.96 5.24
CA ASP A 556 -35.25 23.35 6.27
C ASP A 556 -34.43 22.95 7.50
N THR A 557 -33.25 22.36 7.29
CA THR A 557 -32.35 21.95 8.38
C THR A 557 -31.71 23.18 9.04
N VAL A 558 -31.34 24.19 8.25
CA VAL A 558 -30.78 25.44 8.77
C VAL A 558 -31.80 26.17 9.63
N GLU A 559 -33.04 26.36 9.15
CA GLU A 559 -34.13 26.98 9.89
C GLU A 559 -34.45 26.21 11.17
N LEU A 560 -34.46 24.87 11.12
CA LEU A 560 -34.65 24.05 12.31
C LEU A 560 -33.53 24.27 13.33
N MET A 561 -32.27 24.32 12.90
CA MET A 561 -31.13 24.55 13.79
C MET A 561 -31.09 25.97 14.34
N GLU A 562 -31.51 26.97 13.56
CA GLU A 562 -31.69 28.34 14.02
C GLU A 562 -32.86 28.46 15.01
N TRP A 563 -33.94 27.69 14.84
CA TRP A 563 -35.07 27.63 15.77
C TRP A 563 -34.73 26.95 17.12
N ILE A 564 -33.86 25.94 17.11
CA ILE A 564 -33.41 25.23 18.32
C ILE A 564 -32.47 26.09 19.18
N ARG A 565 -31.73 27.02 18.56
CA ARG A 565 -30.81 27.94 19.26
C ARG A 565 -31.55 28.94 20.14
#